data_AF-A0A538A1G4-F1
#
_entry.id   AF-A0A538A1G4-F1
#
_cell.length_a   1.000
_cell.length_b   1.000
_cell.length_c   1.000
_cell.angle_alpha   90.00
_cell.angle_beta   90.00
_cell.angle_gamma   90.00
#
_symmetry.space_group_name_H-M   'P 1'
#
loop_
_entity.id
_entity.type
_entity.pdbx_description
1 polymer ?
#
loop_
_entity_poly.entity_id
_entity_poly.type
_entity_poly.pdbx_seq_one_letter_code
_entity_poly.pdbx_strand_id
1 'polypeptide(L)'
;MRKPALALAVGVLALTACGGGSGRLSRDELAARASKICTTQARTIAQIPRGPANAINAAGYLGALLSVYEKAVKQFHQLRPPKDEEATYRAFLRELDRNADILRTLRADAAAQQLKQYVVGQAALHRSRLRLAALQRKLGLTGCSG
;
A
#
# COMPACT_ATOMS: atom_id res chain seq x y z
N MET A 1 -37.86 -18.07 49.73
CA MET A 1 -37.93 -17.48 48.38
C MET A 1 -36.99 -18.30 47.48
N ARG A 2 -37.51 -19.29 46.75
CA ARG A 2 -37.73 -19.33 45.28
C ARG A 2 -36.48 -19.05 44.39
N LYS A 3 -35.79 -20.16 44.08
CA LYS A 3 -35.30 -20.63 42.75
C LYS A 3 -34.17 -19.89 42.00
N PRO A 4 -33.46 -20.62 41.08
CA PRO A 4 -32.02 -20.50 40.80
C PRO A 4 -31.69 -20.01 39.37
N ALA A 5 -30.39 -20.03 39.06
CA ALA A 5 -29.75 -20.16 37.74
C ALA A 5 -29.89 -18.99 36.75
N LEU A 6 -28.75 -18.46 36.29
CA LEU A 6 -28.34 -18.60 34.90
C LEU A 6 -26.89 -18.17 34.72
N ALA A 7 -26.04 -19.10 34.30
CA ALA A 7 -24.82 -18.78 33.59
C ALA A 7 -25.21 -18.18 32.23
N LEU A 8 -24.62 -17.04 31.88
CA LEU A 8 -24.46 -16.65 30.47
C LEU A 8 -23.01 -16.21 30.28
N ALA A 9 -22.21 -17.14 29.77
CA ALA A 9 -20.92 -16.87 29.20
C ALA A 9 -21.11 -16.01 27.94
N VAL A 10 -20.60 -14.78 27.97
CA VAL A 10 -20.34 -14.01 26.75
C VAL A 10 -18.84 -13.83 26.67
N GLY A 11 -18.20 -14.82 26.05
CA GLY A 11 -16.81 -14.74 25.63
C GLY A 11 -16.68 -13.67 24.57
N VAL A 12 -16.28 -12.47 24.98
CA VAL A 12 -15.82 -11.42 24.07
C VAL A 12 -14.42 -11.85 23.61
N LEU A 13 -14.36 -12.59 22.50
CA LEU A 13 -13.14 -12.82 21.75
C LEU A 13 -12.68 -11.48 21.14
N ALA A 14 -11.98 -10.71 21.96
CA ALA A 14 -11.14 -9.61 21.50
C ALA A 14 -9.95 -10.20 20.71
N LEU A 15 -10.17 -10.51 19.43
CA LEU A 15 -9.08 -10.80 18.50
C LEU A 15 -8.42 -9.48 18.07
N THR A 16 -7.77 -8.80 19.02
CA THR A 16 -6.70 -7.85 18.72
C THR A 16 -5.41 -8.63 18.52
N ALA A 17 -5.32 -9.35 17.40
CA ALA A 17 -4.08 -9.97 16.94
C ALA A 17 -3.75 -9.44 15.54
N CYS A 18 -2.87 -8.46 15.50
CA CYS A 18 -2.13 -8.11 14.31
C CYS A 18 -1.27 -9.31 13.89
N GLY A 19 -1.59 -9.93 12.74
CA GLY A 19 -0.67 -10.80 12.01
C GLY A 19 -0.69 -12.28 12.41
N GLY A 20 -0.61 -13.15 11.41
CA GLY A 20 -0.29 -14.57 11.62
C GLY A 20 -1.42 -15.57 11.42
N GLY A 21 -2.37 -15.34 10.51
CA GLY A 21 -3.19 -16.42 9.96
C GLY A 21 -2.43 -17.07 8.80
N SER A 22 -1.99 -18.33 8.94
CA SER A 22 -1.29 -19.10 7.90
C SER A 22 -2.17 -19.44 6.68
N GLY A 23 -3.47 -19.16 6.76
CA GLY A 23 -4.45 -19.33 5.70
C GLY A 23 -4.55 -18.16 4.72
N ARG A 24 -5.21 -18.40 3.59
CA ARG A 24 -5.64 -17.34 2.67
C ARG A 24 -6.70 -16.48 3.35
N LEU A 25 -6.68 -15.19 3.07
CA LEU A 25 -7.69 -14.23 3.51
C LEU A 25 -8.99 -14.46 2.73
N SER A 26 -10.12 -14.14 3.34
CA SER A 26 -11.34 -13.85 2.57
C SER A 26 -11.19 -12.56 1.76
N ARG A 27 -12.12 -12.31 0.83
CA ARG A 27 -12.12 -11.08 0.01
C ARG A 27 -12.22 -9.81 0.86
N ASP A 28 -13.11 -9.81 1.85
CA ASP A 28 -13.32 -8.66 2.73
C ASP A 28 -12.13 -8.43 3.67
N GLU A 29 -11.52 -9.49 4.19
CA GLU A 29 -10.29 -9.36 4.98
C GLU A 29 -9.11 -8.85 4.16
N LEU A 30 -8.97 -9.31 2.91
CA LEU A 30 -7.97 -8.79 1.99
C LEU A 30 -8.19 -7.29 1.78
N ALA A 31 -9.39 -6.89 1.39
CA ALA A 31 -9.74 -5.49 1.16
C ALA A 31 -9.48 -4.63 2.40
N ALA A 32 -9.89 -5.07 3.59
CA ALA A 32 -9.71 -4.33 4.84
C ALA A 32 -8.23 -4.17 5.22
N ARG A 33 -7.45 -5.26 5.21
CA ARG A 33 -6.01 -5.22 5.55
C ARG A 33 -5.22 -4.39 4.56
N ALA A 34 -5.52 -4.56 3.27
CA ALA A 34 -4.86 -3.83 2.19
C ALA A 34 -5.20 -2.33 2.24
N SER A 35 -6.47 -1.96 2.51
CA SER A 35 -6.90 -0.57 2.70
C SER A 35 -6.24 0.09 3.92
N LYS A 36 -5.99 -0.68 4.99
CA LYS A 36 -5.24 -0.20 6.17
C LYS A 36 -3.78 0.13 5.82
N ILE A 37 -3.13 -0.71 5.01
CA ILE A 37 -1.78 -0.42 4.49
C ILE A 37 -1.81 0.89 3.70
N CYS A 38 -2.74 1.02 2.75
CA CYS A 38 -2.90 2.23 1.95
C CYS A 38 -3.10 3.50 2.79
N THR A 39 -4.01 3.47 3.76
CA THR A 39 -4.30 4.61 4.64
C THR A 39 -3.09 5.00 5.48
N THR A 40 -2.36 3.99 5.99
CA THR A 40 -1.14 4.22 6.77
C THR A 40 -0.06 4.86 5.90
N GLN A 41 0.15 4.32 4.71
CA GLN A 41 1.09 4.86 3.73
C GLN A 41 0.77 6.31 3.36
N ALA A 42 -0.49 6.61 3.02
CA ALA A 42 -0.94 7.95 2.66
C ALA A 42 -0.69 8.95 3.80
N ARG A 43 -0.99 8.56 5.04
CA ARG A 43 -0.73 9.38 6.23
C ARG A 43 0.76 9.65 6.42
N THR A 44 1.61 8.64 6.30
CA THR A 44 3.06 8.81 6.44
C THR A 44 3.63 9.68 5.31
N ILE A 45 3.17 9.51 4.07
CA ILE A 45 3.61 10.35 2.94
C ILE A 45 3.19 11.81 3.14
N ALA A 46 2.00 12.07 3.69
CA ALA A 46 1.53 13.44 3.96
C ALA A 46 2.39 14.19 4.98
N GLN A 47 3.16 13.47 5.81
CA GLN A 47 4.09 14.04 6.78
C GLN A 47 5.46 14.38 6.18
N ILE A 48 5.74 13.96 4.93
CA ILE A 48 7.03 14.23 4.29
C ILE A 48 7.07 15.70 3.82
N PRO A 49 8.02 16.50 4.30
CA PRO A 49 8.21 17.88 3.84
C PRO A 49 8.55 17.90 2.34
N ARG A 50 7.86 18.74 1.56
CA ARG A 50 8.10 18.84 0.11
C ARG A 50 9.26 19.76 -0.28
N GLY A 51 9.68 20.65 0.61
CA GLY A 51 10.70 21.67 0.32
C GLY A 51 10.35 22.58 -0.88
N PRO A 52 11.24 23.51 -1.25
CA PRO A 52 11.13 24.26 -2.50
C PRO A 52 11.14 23.36 -3.73
N ALA A 53 10.35 23.66 -4.76
CA ALA A 53 10.27 22.85 -5.98
C ALA A 53 11.52 23.03 -6.88
N ASN A 54 12.56 22.22 -6.64
CA ASN A 54 13.75 22.12 -7.50
C ASN A 54 14.28 20.67 -7.55
N ALA A 55 15.24 20.39 -8.44
CA ALA A 55 15.72 19.03 -8.69
C ALA A 55 16.42 18.38 -7.48
N ILE A 56 17.19 19.15 -6.70
CA ILE A 56 17.89 18.65 -5.50
C ILE A 56 16.86 18.22 -4.44
N ASN A 57 15.85 19.05 -4.22
CA ASN A 57 14.76 18.75 -3.29
C ASN A 57 13.88 17.59 -3.79
N ALA A 58 13.73 17.43 -5.11
CA ALA A 58 13.01 16.30 -5.69
C ALA A 58 13.70 14.96 -5.37
N ALA A 59 15.02 14.88 -5.43
CA ALA A 59 15.76 13.66 -5.07
C ALA A 59 15.57 13.30 -3.59
N GLY A 60 15.70 14.27 -2.68
CA GLY A 60 15.46 14.06 -1.24
C GLY A 60 14.03 13.62 -0.94
N TYR A 61 13.05 14.32 -1.51
CA TYR A 61 11.63 13.98 -1.37
C TYR A 61 11.30 12.57 -1.89
N LEU A 62 11.80 12.22 -3.09
CA LEU A 62 11.60 10.89 -3.66
C LEU A 62 12.28 9.79 -2.83
N GLY A 63 13.43 10.09 -2.21
CA GLY A 63 14.08 9.18 -1.25
C GLY A 63 13.19 8.85 -0.05
N ALA A 64 12.62 9.89 0.59
CA ALA A 64 11.70 9.70 1.72
C ALA A 64 10.42 8.98 1.31
N LEU A 65 9.82 9.36 0.17
CA LEU A 65 8.62 8.73 -0.38
C LEU A 65 8.86 7.25 -0.67
N LEU A 66 9.98 6.92 -1.33
CA LEU A 66 10.34 5.56 -1.69
C LEU A 66 10.48 4.66 -0.44
N SER A 67 11.09 5.16 0.64
CA SER A 67 11.22 4.39 1.89
C SER A 67 9.86 3.96 2.45
N VAL A 68 8.89 4.88 2.48
CA VAL A 68 7.52 4.61 2.90
C VAL A 68 6.84 3.64 1.94
N TYR A 69 7.03 3.85 0.64
CA TYR A 69 6.45 3.03 -0.42
C TYR A 69 6.95 1.58 -0.38
N GLU A 70 8.25 1.34 -0.30
CA GLU A 70 8.85 0.01 -0.24
C GLU A 70 8.42 -0.77 1.01
N LYS A 71 8.24 -0.07 2.14
CA LYS A 71 7.68 -0.68 3.34
C LYS A 71 6.25 -1.18 3.10
N ALA A 72 5.41 -0.38 2.45
CA ALA A 72 4.06 -0.79 2.09
C ALA A 72 4.05 -1.95 1.09
N VAL A 73 4.91 -1.92 0.07
CA VAL A 73 5.08 -3.03 -0.90
C VAL A 73 5.39 -4.34 -0.17
N LYS A 74 6.34 -4.35 0.77
CA LYS A 74 6.65 -5.53 1.58
C LYS A 74 5.42 -6.04 2.36
N GLN A 75 4.62 -5.14 2.92
CA GLN A 75 3.39 -5.51 3.63
C GLN A 75 2.33 -6.11 2.69
N PHE A 76 2.18 -5.60 1.46
CA PHE A 76 1.28 -6.18 0.47
C PHE A 76 1.71 -7.60 0.04
N HIS A 77 3.00 -7.84 -0.14
CA HIS A 77 3.53 -9.18 -0.47
C HIS A 77 3.29 -10.21 0.64
N GLN A 78 3.06 -9.77 1.88
CA GLN A 78 2.73 -10.65 3.00
C GLN A 78 1.25 -11.07 3.04
N LEU A 79 0.36 -10.40 2.28
CA LEU A 79 -1.05 -10.77 2.24
C LEU A 79 -1.25 -11.96 1.29
N ARG A 80 -2.05 -12.94 1.73
CA ARG A 80 -2.41 -14.11 0.93
C ARG A 80 -3.86 -13.94 0.46
N PRO A 81 -4.12 -13.60 -0.82
CA PRO A 81 -5.48 -13.42 -1.31
C PRO A 81 -6.26 -14.75 -1.35
N PRO A 82 -7.61 -14.69 -1.38
CA PRO A 82 -8.40 -15.86 -1.74
C PRO A 82 -8.10 -16.28 -3.19
N LYS A 83 -8.41 -17.53 -3.54
CA LYS A 83 -7.99 -18.12 -4.82
C LYS A 83 -8.58 -17.39 -6.04
N ASP A 84 -9.80 -16.91 -5.92
CA ASP A 84 -10.54 -16.15 -6.94
C ASP A 84 -9.89 -14.79 -7.25
N GLU A 85 -9.31 -14.12 -6.25
CA GLU A 85 -8.65 -12.81 -6.41
C GLU A 85 -7.15 -12.92 -6.74
N GLU A 86 -6.56 -14.12 -6.69
CA GLU A 86 -5.10 -14.31 -6.76
C GLU A 86 -4.47 -13.75 -8.04
N ALA A 87 -5.14 -13.89 -9.18
CA ALA A 87 -4.64 -13.35 -10.45
C ALA A 87 -4.59 -11.82 -10.45
N THR A 88 -5.68 -11.18 -10.00
CA THR A 88 -5.78 -9.71 -9.89
C THR A 88 -4.76 -9.19 -8.86
N TYR A 89 -4.64 -9.87 -7.72
CA TYR A 89 -3.71 -9.49 -6.67
C TYR A 89 -2.24 -9.60 -7.11
N ARG A 90 -1.87 -10.66 -7.85
CA ARG A 90 -0.52 -10.75 -8.45
C ARG A 90 -0.25 -9.65 -9.46
N ALA A 91 -1.24 -9.25 -10.26
CA ALA A 91 -1.08 -8.11 -11.16
C ALA A 91 -0.88 -6.80 -10.41
N PHE A 92 -1.59 -6.62 -9.29
CA PHE A 92 -1.39 -5.51 -8.37
C PHE A 92 0.02 -5.49 -7.76
N LEU A 93 0.52 -6.61 -7.23
CA LEU A 93 1.88 -6.69 -6.69
C LEU A 93 2.95 -6.36 -7.75
N ARG A 94 2.83 -6.90 -8.96
CA ARG A 94 3.77 -6.59 -10.05
C ARG A 94 3.79 -5.11 -10.42
N GLU A 95 2.63 -4.46 -10.44
CA GLU A 95 2.55 -3.03 -10.74
C GLU A 95 3.04 -2.19 -9.54
N LEU A 96 2.86 -2.65 -8.30
CA LEU A 96 3.46 -2.02 -7.12
C LEU A 96 4.99 -2.04 -7.19
N ASP A 97 5.58 -3.20 -7.51
CA ASP A 97 7.02 -3.38 -7.66
C ASP A 97 7.57 -2.48 -8.77
N ARG A 98 6.89 -2.47 -9.93
CA ARG A 98 7.23 -1.58 -11.05
C ARG A 98 7.18 -0.10 -10.66
N ASN A 99 6.20 0.32 -9.88
CA ASN A 99 6.10 1.71 -9.44
C ASN A 99 7.28 2.08 -8.51
N ALA A 100 7.71 1.16 -7.64
CA ALA A 100 8.91 1.34 -6.82
C ALA A 100 10.17 1.50 -7.68
N ASP A 101 10.32 0.69 -8.73
CA ASP A 101 11.43 0.80 -9.67
C ASP A 101 11.44 2.17 -10.36
N ILE A 102 10.28 2.64 -10.84
CA ILE A 102 10.16 3.97 -11.47
C ILE A 102 10.54 5.08 -10.48
N LEU A 103 10.11 4.98 -9.21
CA LEU A 103 10.47 5.95 -8.18
C LEU A 103 11.98 5.95 -7.89
N ARG A 104 12.64 4.78 -7.91
CA ARG A 104 14.11 4.68 -7.81
C ARG A 104 14.80 5.38 -8.98
N THR A 105 14.35 5.14 -10.20
CA THR A 105 14.88 5.80 -11.40
C THR A 105 14.69 7.32 -11.33
N LEU A 106 13.48 7.79 -10.99
CA LEU A 106 13.20 9.22 -10.84
C LEU A 106 14.09 9.88 -9.80
N ARG A 107 14.33 9.21 -8.67
CA ARG A 107 15.24 9.71 -7.64
C ARG A 107 16.67 9.84 -8.18
N ALA A 108 17.15 8.83 -8.91
CA ALA A 108 18.47 8.84 -9.52
C ALA A 108 18.61 9.95 -10.58
N ASP A 109 17.62 10.09 -11.46
CA ASP A 109 17.59 11.14 -12.48
C ASP A 109 17.57 12.54 -11.86
N ALA A 110 16.78 12.74 -10.78
CA ALA A 110 16.74 14.00 -10.04
C ALA A 110 18.10 14.33 -9.41
N ALA A 111 18.74 13.34 -8.77
CA ALA A 111 20.06 13.50 -8.16
C ALA A 111 21.15 13.80 -9.20
N ALA A 112 21.05 13.20 -10.38
CA ALA A 112 21.95 13.41 -11.51
C ALA A 112 21.58 14.62 -12.40
N GLN A 113 20.56 15.41 -12.02
CA GLN A 113 20.06 16.57 -12.78
C GLN A 113 19.66 16.23 -14.23
N GLN A 114 19.25 15.00 -14.50
CA GLN A 114 18.83 14.52 -15.82
C GLN A 114 17.37 14.91 -16.11
N LEU A 115 17.11 16.21 -16.27
CA LEU A 115 15.74 16.76 -16.36
C LEU A 115 14.88 16.10 -17.45
N LYS A 116 15.45 15.80 -18.63
CA LYS A 116 14.70 15.12 -19.71
C LYS A 116 14.23 13.73 -19.29
N GLN A 117 15.12 12.93 -18.68
CA GLN A 117 14.77 11.58 -18.21
C GLN A 117 13.80 11.63 -17.03
N TYR A 118 14.01 12.58 -16.11
CA TYR A 118 13.08 12.84 -15.02
C TYR A 118 11.65 13.10 -15.53
N VAL A 119 11.48 13.95 -16.54
CA VAL A 119 10.15 14.22 -17.14
C VAL A 119 9.55 12.96 -17.80
N VAL A 120 10.35 12.17 -18.52
CA VAL A 120 9.90 10.89 -19.11
C VAL A 120 9.46 9.90 -18.01
N GLY A 121 10.24 9.80 -16.94
CA GLY A 121 9.95 8.95 -15.78
C GLY A 121 8.65 9.34 -15.08
N GLN A 122 8.32 10.64 -15.00
CA GLN A 122 7.06 11.09 -14.40
C GLN A 122 5.84 10.61 -15.20
N ALA A 123 5.92 10.61 -16.53
CA ALA A 123 4.87 10.06 -17.37
C ALA A 123 4.72 8.53 -17.18
N ALA A 124 5.83 7.80 -17.00
CA ALA A 124 5.79 6.38 -16.68
C ALA A 124 5.16 6.12 -15.30
N LEU A 125 5.51 6.94 -14.29
CA LEU A 125 4.94 6.87 -12.95
C LEU A 125 3.43 7.10 -12.97
N HIS A 126 2.97 8.10 -13.71
CA HIS A 126 1.55 8.40 -13.87
C HIS A 126 0.78 7.24 -14.49
N ARG A 127 1.30 6.63 -15.57
CA ARG A 127 0.66 5.44 -16.18
C ARG A 127 0.59 4.25 -15.22
N SER A 128 1.65 4.03 -14.44
CA SER A 128 1.69 2.97 -13.44
C SER A 128 0.63 3.19 -12.34
N ARG A 129 0.52 4.43 -11.86
CA ARG A 129 -0.50 4.89 -10.90
C ARG A 129 -1.94 4.67 -11.38
N LEU A 130 -2.26 4.99 -12.63
CA LEU A 130 -3.58 4.70 -13.21
C LEU A 130 -3.91 3.21 -13.21
N ARG A 131 -2.93 2.34 -13.47
CA ARG A 131 -3.12 0.88 -13.41
C ARG A 131 -3.30 0.39 -11.99
N LEU A 132 -2.51 0.90 -11.04
CA LEU A 132 -2.69 0.61 -9.61
C LEU A 132 -4.09 1.00 -9.16
N ALA A 133 -4.57 2.20 -9.50
CA ALA A 133 -5.92 2.64 -9.17
C ALA A 133 -7.01 1.72 -9.75
N ALA A 134 -6.84 1.24 -10.98
CA ALA A 134 -7.78 0.30 -11.59
C ALA A 134 -7.78 -1.06 -10.86
N LEU A 135 -6.62 -1.59 -10.49
CA LEU A 135 -6.48 -2.85 -9.76
C LEU A 135 -7.01 -2.72 -8.33
N GLN A 136 -6.75 -1.59 -7.66
CA GLN A 136 -7.26 -1.27 -6.34
C GLN A 136 -8.79 -1.28 -6.31
N ARG A 137 -9.44 -0.67 -7.31
CA ARG A 137 -10.91 -0.71 -7.43
C ARG A 137 -11.45 -2.14 -7.60
N LYS A 138 -10.81 -2.96 -8.44
CA LYS A 138 -11.23 -4.37 -8.64
C LYS A 138 -11.17 -5.19 -7.36
N LEU A 139 -10.13 -4.95 -6.57
CA LEU A 139 -9.86 -5.63 -5.29
C LEU A 139 -10.60 -4.99 -4.09
N GLY A 140 -11.39 -3.93 -4.32
CA GLY A 140 -12.14 -3.25 -3.26
C GLY A 140 -11.27 -2.48 -2.25
N LEU A 141 -10.03 -2.11 -2.61
CA LEU A 141 -9.19 -1.31 -1.72
C LEU A 141 -9.68 0.14 -1.66
N THR A 142 -9.60 0.72 -0.47
CA THR A 142 -9.93 2.12 -0.17
C THR A 142 -8.76 2.81 0.54
N GLY A 143 -8.76 4.14 0.53
CA GLY A 143 -7.71 4.94 1.19
C GLY A 143 -6.34 4.92 0.50
N CYS A 144 -6.22 4.26 -0.66
CA CYS A 144 -5.02 4.32 -1.48
C CYS A 144 -5.02 5.63 -2.25
N SER A 145 -3.96 6.43 -2.11
CA SER A 145 -3.70 7.53 -3.03
C SER A 145 -3.24 6.94 -4.37
N GLY A 146 -4.09 7.08 -5.39
CA GLY A 146 -3.81 6.69 -6.77
C GLY A 146 -2.68 7.48 -7.39
#